data_AF-A0A947F3H9-F1
#
_entry.id   AF-A0A947F3H9-F1
#
_cell.length_a   1.000
_cell.length_b   1.000
_cell.length_c   1.000
_cell.angle_alpha   90.00
_cell.angle_beta   90.00
_cell.angle_gamma   90.00
#
_symmetry.space_group_name_H-M   'P 1'
#
loop_
_entity.id
_entity.type
_entity.pdbx_description
1 polymer ?
#
loop_
_entity_poly.entity_id
_entity_poly.type
_entity_poly.pdbx_seq_one_letter_code
_entity_poly.pdbx_strand_id
1 'polypeptide(L)' 'STPMPEYNFAGVQPGQSWCLGGHSFVKAHLDGMAPHIFIHATHKKMLELIDLETLKQYAIDL' A
#
# COMPACT_ATOMS: atom_id res chain seq x y z
N SER A 1 -3.94 5.40 12.91
CA SER A 1 -4.11 6.59 12.06
C SER A 1 -4.99 7.58 12.80
N THR A 2 -4.79 8.88 12.63
CA THR A 2 -5.59 9.90 13.35
C THR A 2 -6.92 10.11 12.63
N PRO A 3 -8.08 9.93 13.30
CA PRO A 3 -9.39 10.22 12.71
C PRO A 3 -9.53 11.70 12.37
N MET A 4 -10.16 12.01 11.24
CA MET A 4 -10.51 13.36 10.80
C MET A 4 -11.99 13.38 10.39
N PRO A 5 -12.93 13.57 11.33
CA PRO A 5 -14.37 13.51 11.08
C PRO A 5 -14.87 14.51 10.03
N GLU A 6 -14.23 15.68 9.95
CA GLU A 6 -14.54 16.71 8.95
C GLU A 6 -14.34 16.25 7.49
N TYR A 7 -13.49 15.25 7.26
CA TYR A 7 -13.27 14.62 5.95
C TYR A 7 -13.90 13.23 5.86
N ASN A 8 -14.80 12.88 6.77
CA ASN A 8 -15.39 11.54 6.89
C ASN A 8 -14.33 10.42 6.97
N PHE A 9 -13.18 10.70 7.60
CA PHE A 9 -12.10 9.75 7.75
C PHE A 9 -12.05 9.22 9.19
N ALA A 10 -12.53 8.01 9.42
CA ALA A 10 -12.49 7.37 10.75
C ALA A 10 -11.09 6.88 11.15
N GLY A 11 -10.12 6.93 10.24
CA GLY A 11 -8.83 6.27 10.38
C GLY A 11 -8.83 4.84 9.84
N VAL A 12 -7.70 4.45 9.25
CA VAL A 12 -7.38 3.06 8.88
C VAL A 12 -6.97 2.25 10.11
N GLN A 13 -7.57 1.06 10.25
CA GLN A 13 -7.28 0.04 11.25
C GLN A 13 -6.50 -1.14 10.65
N PRO A 14 -5.75 -1.91 11.47
CA PRO A 14 -5.11 -3.13 11.00
C PRO A 14 -6.11 -4.10 10.36
N GLY A 15 -5.72 -4.71 9.23
CA GLY A 15 -6.58 -5.62 8.46
C GLY A 15 -7.52 -4.93 7.46
N GLN A 16 -7.62 -3.59 7.46
CA GLN A 16 -8.35 -2.88 6.42
C GLN A 16 -7.49 -2.66 5.18
N SER A 17 -8.08 -2.87 4.00
CA SER A 17 -7.49 -2.50 2.72
C SER A 17 -7.60 -0.99 2.50
N TRP A 18 -6.48 -0.33 2.20
CA TRP A 18 -6.45 1.10 1.91
C TRP A 18 -5.39 1.41 0.85
N CYS A 19 -5.68 2.37 -0.04
CA CYS A 19 -4.70 2.82 -1.03
C CYS A 19 -3.57 3.58 -0.33
N LEU A 20 -2.35 3.05 -0.41
CA LEU A 20 -1.14 3.70 0.10
C LEU A 20 -0.47 4.50 -1.03
N GLY A 21 0.14 5.63 -0.69
CA GLY A 21 0.97 6.37 -1.64
C GLY A 21 2.19 5.55 -2.06
N GLY A 22 2.52 5.55 -3.36
CA GLY A 22 3.61 4.73 -3.89
C GLY A 22 4.96 4.98 -3.22
N HIS A 23 5.32 6.24 -2.96
CA HIS A 23 6.55 6.56 -2.23
C HIS A 23 6.56 6.02 -0.79
N SER A 24 5.41 6.00 -0.11
CA SER A 24 5.29 5.42 1.23
C SER A 24 5.48 3.91 1.19
N PHE A 25 4.95 3.23 0.17
CA PHE A 25 5.18 1.80 -0.04
C PHE A 25 6.66 1.51 -0.30
N VAL A 26 7.32 2.26 -1.18
CA VAL A 26 8.76 2.08 -1.48
C VAL A 26 9.60 2.29 -0.23
N LYS A 27 9.33 3.33 0.55
CA LYS A 27 9.99 3.54 1.85
C LYS A 27 9.79 2.33 2.77
N ALA A 28 8.55 1.87 2.94
CA ALA A 28 8.27 0.72 3.78
C ALA A 28 8.97 -0.56 3.28
N HIS A 29 9.11 -0.75 1.97
CA HIS A 29 9.87 -1.85 1.39
C HIS A 29 11.36 -1.76 1.75
N LEU A 30 11.97 -0.58 1.60
CA LEU A 30 13.37 -0.33 2.00
C LEU A 30 13.60 -0.54 3.50
N ASP A 31 12.61 -0.20 4.32
CA ASP A 31 12.65 -0.37 5.77
C ASP A 31 12.31 -1.82 6.20
N GLY A 32 11.98 -2.73 5.26
CA GLY A 32 11.60 -4.12 5.55
C GLY A 32 10.22 -4.28 6.21
N MET A 33 9.37 -3.26 6.11
CA MET A 33 8.05 -3.17 6.73
C MET A 33 6.91 -2.95 5.72
N ALA A 34 7.12 -3.28 4.45
CA ALA A 34 6.09 -3.13 3.42
C ALA A 34 4.87 -4.00 3.75
N PRO A 35 3.64 -3.45 3.67
CA PRO A 35 2.43 -4.21 3.90
C PRO A 35 2.15 -5.15 2.72
N HIS A 36 1.33 -6.17 2.97
CA HIS A 36 0.71 -6.93 1.88
C HIS A 36 -0.17 -6.03 1.01
N ILE A 37 -0.24 -6.34 -0.28
CA ILE A 37 -1.00 -5.58 -1.27
C ILE A 37 -1.95 -6.48 -2.05
N PHE A 38 -3.02 -5.87 -2.55
CA PHE A 38 -3.84 -6.44 -3.61
C PHE A 38 -3.27 -5.94 -4.94
N ILE A 39 -2.50 -6.78 -5.63
CA ILE A 39 -1.78 -6.37 -6.83
C ILE A 39 -2.73 -6.07 -7.99
N HIS A 40 -3.89 -6.74 -8.07
CA HIS A 40 -4.92 -6.43 -9.06
C HIS A 40 -5.63 -5.09 -8.78
N ALA A 41 -5.60 -4.61 -7.53
CA ALA A 41 -6.12 -3.30 -7.13
C ALA A 41 -5.04 -2.21 -7.07
N THR A 42 -3.80 -2.52 -7.47
CA THR A 42 -2.67 -1.58 -7.45
C THR A 42 -2.51 -0.91 -8.80
N HIS A 43 -2.41 0.43 -8.82
CA HIS A 43 -2.31 1.18 -10.08
C HIS A 43 -0.98 0.90 -10.81
N LYS A 44 -1.02 0.74 -12.14
CA LYS A 44 0.16 0.41 -12.98
C LYS A 44 1.34 1.39 -12.83
N LYS A 45 1.08 2.66 -12.54
CA LYS A 45 2.12 3.67 -12.24
C LYS A 45 3.05 3.28 -11.08
N MET A 46 2.66 2.33 -10.23
CA MET A 46 3.54 1.79 -9.20
C MET A 46 4.84 1.22 -9.80
N LEU A 47 4.78 0.72 -11.04
CA LEU A 47 5.92 0.20 -11.79
C LEU A 47 6.96 1.26 -12.17
N GLU A 48 6.63 2.55 -12.04
CA GLU A 48 7.60 3.64 -12.20
C GLU A 48 8.49 3.82 -10.94
N LEU A 49 8.05 3.27 -9.80
CA LEU A 49 8.70 3.43 -8.49
C LEU A 49 9.39 2.16 -8.00
N ILE A 50 8.84 0.99 -8.33
CA ILE A 50 9.33 -0.32 -7.90
C ILE A 50 8.95 -1.39 -8.93
N ASP A 51 9.80 -2.40 -9.10
CA ASP A 51 9.57 -3.43 -10.12
C ASP A 51 8.43 -4.40 -9.76
N LEU A 52 7.91 -5.07 -10.78
CA LEU A 52 6.77 -5.99 -10.64
C LEU A 52 7.12 -7.22 -9.78
N GLU A 53 8.34 -7.74 -9.88
CA GLU A 53 8.72 -8.94 -9.13
C GLU A 53 8.78 -8.65 -7.64
N THR A 54 9.28 -7.47 -7.25
CA THR A 54 9.21 -7.00 -5.87
C THR A 54 7.76 -6.83 -5.40
N LEU A 55 6.88 -6.24 -6.22
CA LEU A 55 5.45 -6.11 -5.86
C LEU A 55 4.77 -7.48 -5.64
N LYS A 56 5.08 -8.47 -6.48
CA LYS A 56 4.54 -9.83 -6.35
C LYS A 56 4.90 -10.50 -5.03
N GLN A 57 6.05 -10.18 -4.44
CA GLN A 57 6.44 -10.73 -3.13
C GLN A 57 5.47 -10.32 -2.00
N TYR A 58 4.75 -9.20 -2.17
CA TYR A 58 3.78 -8.70 -1.20
C TYR A 58 2.32 -8.97 -1.59
N ALA A 59 2.07 -9.58 -2.76
CA ALA A 59 0.74 -9.80 -3.28
C ALA A 59 0.03 -10.95 -2.53
N ILE A 60 -1.21 -10.71 -2.08
CA ILE A 60 -2.06 -11.72 -1.41
C ILE A 60 -3.21 -12.22 -2.29
N ASP A 61 -3.33 -11.67 -3.49
CA ASP A 61 -4.37 -11.95 -4.50
C ASP A 61 -3.75 -12.45 -5.82
N LEU A 62 -2.56 -13.05 -5.77
CA LEU A 62 -1.87 -13.66 -6.90
C LEU A 62 -2.12 -15.18 -6.98
#